data_AF-A0A2G3JCY4-F1
#
_entry.id   AF-A0A2G3JCY4-F1
#
_cell.length_a   1.000
_cell.length_b   1.000
_cell.length_c   1.000
_cell.angle_alpha   90.00
_cell.angle_beta   90.00
_cell.angle_gamma   90.00
#
_symmetry.space_group_name_H-M   'P 1'
#
loop_
_entity.id
_entity.type
_entity.pdbx_description
1 polymer ?
#
loop_
_entity_poly.entity_id
_entity_poly.type
_entity_poly.pdbx_seq_one_letter_code
_entity_poly.pdbx_strand_id
1 'polypeptide(L)'
;MLLSGSAQRQKSWACEHCKNYLTTKDINVCKTCYWAYPEQFEHIATKQERRVDLTFNGNDIELYEELKKKAIKNNSSIQEELKKMIK
;
A
#
# COMPACT_ATOMS: atom_id res chain seq x y z
N MET A 1 4.08 -6.48 -7.33
CA MET A 1 5.20 -5.89 -8.09
C MET A 1 4.64 -4.89 -9.12
N LEU A 2 5.25 -3.70 -9.25
CA LEU A 2 4.81 -2.60 -10.13
C LEU A 2 4.98 -2.89 -11.64
N LEU A 3 4.81 -4.13 -12.09
CA LEU A 3 4.97 -4.51 -13.50
C LEU A 3 3.65 -4.53 -14.29
N SER A 4 2.50 -4.39 -13.63
CA SER A 4 1.23 -4.32 -14.34
C SER A 4 0.99 -2.93 -14.92
N GLY A 5 0.26 -2.87 -16.05
CA GLY A 5 -0.17 -1.59 -16.62
C GLY A 5 -1.01 -0.74 -15.65
N SER A 6 -1.81 -1.39 -14.79
CA SER A 6 -2.56 -0.73 -13.73
C SER A 6 -1.64 -0.06 -12.70
N ALA A 7 -0.57 -0.73 -12.28
CA ALA A 7 0.39 -0.18 -11.34
C ALA A 7 1.17 1.00 -11.95
N GLN A 8 1.54 0.91 -13.23
CA GLN A 8 2.22 2.01 -13.92
C GLN A 8 1.32 3.24 -14.07
N ARG A 9 0.02 3.06 -14.36
CA ARG A 9 -0.94 4.18 -14.40
C ARG A 9 -1.09 4.85 -13.04
N GLN A 10 -1.16 4.07 -11.96
CA GLN A 10 -1.21 4.61 -10.60
C GLN A 10 0.07 5.38 -10.25
N LYS A 11 1.25 4.85 -10.64
CA LYS A 11 2.53 5.54 -10.51
C LYS A 11 2.51 6.89 -11.24
N SER A 12 2.13 6.93 -12.51
CA SER A 12 2.10 8.18 -13.29
C SER A 12 1.23 9.22 -12.62
N TRP A 13 -0.01 8.85 -12.25
CA TRP A 13 -0.91 9.76 -11.55
C TRP A 13 -0.31 10.24 -10.22
N ALA A 14 0.25 9.34 -9.40
CA ALA A 14 0.82 9.72 -8.11
C ALA A 14 2.06 10.61 -8.25
N CYS A 15 2.91 10.37 -9.25
CA CYS A 15 4.09 11.18 -9.54
C CYS A 15 3.72 12.56 -10.06
N GLU A 16 2.74 12.68 -10.96
CA GLU A 16 2.26 13.96 -11.48
C GLU A 16 1.71 14.88 -10.38
N HIS A 17 1.18 14.31 -9.30
CA HIS A 17 0.64 15.04 -8.15
C HIS A 17 1.59 15.07 -6.94
N CYS A 18 2.82 14.56 -7.09
CA CYS A 18 3.79 14.48 -6.01
C CYS A 18 4.46 15.85 -5.79
N LYS A 19 4.57 16.30 -4.53
CA LYS A 19 5.25 17.55 -4.18
C LYS A 19 6.69 17.58 -4.69
N ASN A 20 7.41 16.47 -4.56
CA ASN A 20 8.78 16.38 -5.08
C ASN A 20 8.82 16.59 -6.60
N TYR A 21 7.87 16.06 -7.37
CA TYR A 21 7.84 16.26 -8.81
C TYR A 21 7.50 17.72 -9.19
N LEU A 22 6.54 18.32 -8.48
CA LEU A 22 6.05 19.67 -8.76
C LEU A 22 7.03 20.77 -8.36
N THR A 23 7.78 20.60 -7.26
CA THR A 23 8.61 21.69 -6.69
C THR A 23 10.10 21.36 -6.65
N THR A 24 10.47 20.29 -5.96
CA THR A 24 11.85 20.12 -5.47
C THR A 24 12.74 19.35 -6.44
N LYS A 25 12.17 18.37 -7.12
CA LYS A 25 12.78 17.45 -8.10
C LYS A 25 14.04 16.76 -7.58
N ASP A 26 14.09 16.43 -6.29
CA ASP A 26 15.21 15.73 -5.68
C ASP A 26 15.11 14.22 -5.94
N ILE A 27 16.14 13.67 -6.58
CA ILE A 27 16.26 12.24 -6.87
C ILE A 27 16.29 11.40 -5.59
N ASN A 28 16.84 11.91 -4.48
CA ASN A 28 16.98 11.16 -3.24
C ASN A 28 15.62 10.90 -2.59
N VAL A 29 14.68 11.84 -2.70
CA VAL A 29 13.27 11.64 -2.30
C VAL A 29 12.63 10.55 -3.17
N CYS A 30 12.90 10.53 -4.48
CA CYS A 30 12.38 9.45 -5.33
C CYS A 30 12.96 8.08 -4.95
N LYS A 31 14.22 8.01 -4.51
CA LYS A 31 14.88 6.75 -4.12
C LYS A 31 14.28 6.10 -2.87
N THR A 32 13.57 6.84 -2.03
CA THR A 32 12.88 6.29 -0.86
C THR A 32 11.36 6.18 -1.05
N CYS A 33 10.87 6.39 -2.28
CA CYS A 33 9.44 6.31 -2.62
C CYS A 33 9.01 4.89 -3.00
N TYR A 34 7.81 4.49 -2.58
CA TYR A 34 7.16 3.22 -2.98
C TYR A 34 7.15 2.97 -4.49
N TRP A 35 6.91 4.02 -5.29
CA TRP A 35 6.83 3.90 -6.75
C TRP A 35 8.18 3.68 -7.45
N ALA A 36 9.28 3.84 -6.71
CA ALA A 36 10.63 3.54 -7.18
C ALA A 36 11.13 2.22 -6.58
N TYR A 37 11.02 2.05 -5.26
CA TYR A 37 11.54 0.90 -4.52
C TYR A 37 10.49 0.37 -3.54
N PRO A 38 9.48 -0.40 -4.02
CA PRO A 38 8.34 -0.83 -3.20
C PRO A 38 8.71 -1.79 -2.05
N GLU A 39 9.90 -2.39 -2.09
CA GLU A 39 10.36 -3.30 -1.03
C GLU A 39 10.97 -2.56 0.17
N GLN A 40 11.48 -1.34 -0.04
CA GLN A 40 12.21 -0.57 0.98
C GLN A 40 11.90 0.92 0.83
N PHE A 41 10.67 1.31 1.15
CA PHE A 41 10.20 2.68 1.00
C PHE A 41 9.85 3.36 2.31
N GLU A 42 10.04 4.68 2.32
CA GLU A 42 9.76 5.56 3.44
C GLU A 42 8.60 6.52 3.19
N HIS A 43 8.00 6.49 2.01
CA HIS A 43 6.79 7.26 1.72
C HIS A 43 6.13 6.79 0.43
N ILE A 44 4.90 7.25 0.20
CA ILE A 44 4.22 7.12 -1.07
C ILE A 44 3.98 8.53 -1.59
N ALA A 45 4.69 8.93 -2.66
CA ALA A 45 4.58 10.26 -3.27
C ALA A 45 4.66 11.42 -2.24
N THR A 46 5.71 11.43 -1.41
CA THR A 46 5.97 12.36 -0.29
C THR A 46 4.96 12.33 0.88
N LYS A 47 3.96 11.46 0.84
CA LYS A 47 3.03 11.23 1.96
C LYS A 47 3.58 10.18 2.91
N GLN A 48 3.48 10.43 4.22
CA GLN A 48 3.87 9.51 5.29
C GLN A 48 2.87 8.34 5.39
N GLU A 49 2.89 7.50 4.36
CA GLU A 49 2.02 6.35 4.19
C GLU A 49 2.89 5.09 4.06
N ARG A 50 2.44 4.01 4.69
CA ARG A 50 2.98 2.66 4.50
C ARG A 50 1.87 1.76 4.01
N ARG A 51 2.19 0.99 2.99
CA ARG A 51 1.30 0.02 2.37
C ARG A 51 1.86 -1.38 2.66
N VAL A 52 0.96 -2.26 3.07
CA VAL A 52 1.22 -3.69 3.17
C VAL A 52 0.28 -4.35 2.16
N ASP A 53 0.86 -5.08 1.20
CA ASP A 53 0.10 -5.93 0.29
C ASP A 53 0.11 -7.35 0.83
N LEU A 54 -1.08 -7.86 1.18
CA LEU A 54 -1.27 -9.19 1.73
C LEU A 54 -2.13 -10.00 0.75
N THR A 55 -1.70 -11.22 0.43
CA THR A 55 -2.47 -12.16 -0.39
C THR A 55 -2.62 -13.46 0.38
N PHE A 56 -3.85 -13.86 0.64
CA PHE A 56 -4.18 -15.15 1.24
C PHE A 56 -4.29 -16.17 0.12
N ASN A 57 -3.51 -17.25 0.16
CA ASN A 57 -3.53 -18.32 -0.84
C ASN A 57 -3.62 -19.69 -0.18
N GLY A 58 -4.16 -20.68 -0.90
CA GLY A 58 -4.23 -22.08 -0.44
C GLY A 58 -4.77 -22.22 0.98
N ASN A 59 -3.88 -22.57 1.91
CA ASN A 59 -4.21 -22.82 3.31
C ASN A 59 -4.63 -21.56 4.08
N ASP A 60 -4.31 -20.36 3.60
CA ASP A 60 -4.64 -19.10 4.28
C ASP A 60 -6.08 -18.63 4.00
N ILE A 61 -6.81 -19.33 3.12
CA ILE A 61 -8.19 -18.96 2.79
C ILE A 61 -9.11 -19.11 3.99
N GLU A 62 -8.91 -20.14 4.83
CA GLU A 62 -9.69 -20.30 6.06
C GLU A 62 -9.45 -19.14 7.03
N LEU A 63 -8.20 -18.70 7.18
CA LEU A 63 -7.84 -17.52 7.97
C LEU A 63 -8.53 -16.25 7.45
N TYR A 64 -8.58 -16.07 6.13
CA TYR A 64 -9.28 -14.95 5.52
C TYR A 64 -10.79 -14.97 5.82
N GLU A 65 -11.44 -16.14 5.73
CA GLU A 65 -12.88 -16.26 6.01
C GLU A 65 -13.20 -16.01 7.48
N GLU A 66 -12.34 -16.43 8.41
CA GLU A 66 -12.48 -16.08 9.83
C GLU A 66 -12.34 -14.57 10.08
N LEU A 67 -11.34 -13.94 9.47
CA LEU A 67 -11.11 -12.51 9.54
C LEU A 67 -12.32 -11.73 8.99
N LYS A 68 -12.89 -12.19 7.87
CA LYS A 68 -14.10 -11.61 7.27
C LYS A 68 -15.31 -11.72 8.21
N LYS A 69 -15.52 -12.87 8.87
CA LYS A 69 -16.59 -13.03 9.87
C LYS A 69 -16.42 -12.05 11.03
N LYS A 70 -15.20 -11.86 11.53
CA LYS A 70 -14.89 -10.87 12.58
C LYS A 70 -15.18 -9.45 12.12
N ALA A 71 -14.74 -9.09 10.92
CA ALA A 71 -14.96 -7.78 10.32
C ALA A 71 -16.47 -7.44 10.22
N ILE A 72 -17.30 -8.40 9.75
CA ILE A 72 -18.76 -8.25 9.69
C ILE A 72 -19.36 -8.07 11.08
N LYS A 73 -18.98 -8.92 12.05
CA LYS A 73 -19.48 -8.84 13.43
C LYS A 73 -19.17 -7.48 14.07
N ASN A 74 -18.02 -6.91 13.76
CA ASN A 74 -17.55 -5.65 14.31
C ASN A 74 -17.96 -4.42 13.47
N ASN A 75 -18.74 -4.62 12.40
CA ASN A 75 -19.12 -3.58 11.43
C ASN A 75 -17.91 -2.75 10.95
N SER A 76 -16.82 -3.42 10.65
CA SER A 76 -15.57 -2.81 10.18
C SER A 76 -15.05 -3.50 8.93
N SER A 77 -14.15 -2.84 8.20
CA SER A 77 -13.47 -3.46 7.08
C SER A 77 -12.45 -4.52 7.52
N ILE A 78 -12.11 -5.44 6.61
CA ILE A 78 -11.07 -6.46 6.83
C ILE A 78 -9.73 -5.80 7.17
N GLN A 79 -9.40 -4.68 6.52
CA GLN A 79 -8.17 -3.93 6.73
C GLN A 79 -8.13 -3.28 8.12
N GLU A 80 -9.25 -2.75 8.60
CA GLU A 80 -9.33 -2.23 9.96
C GLU A 80 -9.20 -3.33 11.00
N GLU A 81 -9.83 -4.48 10.77
CA GLU A 81 -9.73 -5.63 11.67
C GLU A 81 -8.29 -6.16 11.73
N LEU A 82 -7.58 -6.23 10.59
CA LEU A 82 -6.14 -6.54 10.56
C LEU A 82 -5.31 -5.54 11.36
N LYS A 83 -5.58 -4.24 11.20
CA LYS A 83 -4.87 -3.20 11.98
C LYS A 83 -5.10 -3.34 13.48
N LYS A 84 -6.30 -3.77 13.91
CA LYS A 84 -6.59 -4.04 15.32
C LYS A 84 -5.80 -5.22 15.87
N MET A 85 -5.56 -6.26 15.08
CA MET A 85 -4.81 -7.45 15.52
C MET A 85 -3.31 -7.18 15.75
N ILE A 86 -2.75 -6.14 15.13
CA ILE A 86 -1.35 -5.72 15.30
C ILE A 86 -1.18 -4.83 16.54
N LYS A 87 -2.28 -4.21 17.02
CA LYS A 87 -2.29 -3.29 18.16
C LYS A 87 -2.59 -4.03 19.45
#